data_AF-A0A3C1H3H0-F1
#
_entry.id   AF-A0A3C1H3H0-F1
#
_cell.length_a   1.000
_cell.length_b   1.000
_cell.length_c   1.000
_cell.angle_alpha   90.00
_cell.angle_beta   90.00
_cell.angle_gamma   90.00
#
_symmetry.space_group_name_H-M   'P 1'
#
loop_
_entity.id
_entity.type
_entity.pdbx_description
1 polymer ?
#
loop_
_entity_poly.entity_id
_entity_poly.type
_entity_poly.pdbx_seq_one_letter_code
_entity_poly.pdbx_strand_id
1 'polypeptide(L)'
;MYQVTKRDGKVVEFEITKIAEAIRKAFEAQNKQYHPSVIDFLALRVTADFEEKIKDDMISVEDIQDSVEQVLGEAGYSDVAKAYILYRKQREKLRNMKSTILDYKDTVDSYVKVTDWRVKENSTVTYSVGGLILNNSGAITANYWL
;
A
#
# COMPACT_ATOMS: atom_id res chain seq x y z
N MET A 1 1.20 22.81 9.54
CA MET A 1 1.15 21.43 10.09
C MET A 1 0.80 20.55 8.91
N TYR A 2 1.77 19.79 8.40
CA TYR A 2 1.65 19.16 7.09
C TYR A 2 0.72 17.95 7.13
N GLN A 3 0.01 17.73 6.02
CA GLN A 3 -0.89 16.61 5.84
C GLN A 3 -0.28 15.58 4.90
N VAL A 4 -0.46 14.31 5.26
CA VAL A 4 0.05 13.18 4.49
C VAL A 4 -1.10 12.55 3.71
N THR A 5 -0.98 12.57 2.39
CA THR A 5 -1.91 11.89 1.49
C THR A 5 -1.49 10.44 1.34
N LYS A 6 -2.32 9.53 1.89
CA LYS A 6 -2.15 8.08 1.69
C LYS A 6 -2.55 7.69 0.28
N ARG A 7 -2.03 6.54 -0.18
CA ARG A 7 -2.38 5.94 -1.48
C ARG A 7 -3.89 5.73 -1.69
N ASP A 8 -4.65 5.53 -0.61
CA ASP A 8 -6.12 5.39 -0.65
C ASP A 8 -6.87 6.73 -0.79
N GLY A 9 -6.15 7.84 -1.02
CA GLY A 9 -6.70 9.21 -1.07
C GLY A 9 -7.03 9.80 0.31
N LYS A 10 -6.89 9.03 1.38
CA LYS A 10 -7.11 9.51 2.76
C LYS A 10 -6.00 10.47 3.17
N VAL A 11 -6.40 11.64 3.66
CA VAL A 11 -5.51 12.64 4.23
C VAL A 11 -5.42 12.41 5.74
N VAL A 12 -4.20 12.31 6.26
CA VAL A 12 -3.94 12.16 7.70
C VAL A 12 -2.91 13.18 8.16
N GLU A 13 -2.91 13.47 9.44
CA GLU A 13 -1.90 14.34 10.04
C GLU A 13 -0.52 13.67 10.01
N PHE A 14 0.52 14.47 9.76
CA PHE A 14 1.90 14.01 9.80
C PHE A 14 2.33 13.70 11.24
N GLU A 15 2.90 12.50 11.44
CA GLU A 15 3.47 12.06 12.72
C GLU A 15 4.88 11.52 12.50
N ILE A 16 5.90 12.21 13.05
CA ILE A 16 7.30 11.79 12.96
C ILE A 16 7.57 10.43 13.62
N THR A 17 6.79 10.07 14.64
CA THR A 17 6.87 8.79 15.35
C THR A 17 6.69 7.60 14.41
N LYS A 18 5.85 7.72 13.37
CA LYS A 18 5.66 6.66 12.37
C LYS A 18 6.90 6.43 11.50
N ILE A 19 7.67 7.48 11.23
CA ILE A 19 8.95 7.38 10.51
C ILE A 19 9.96 6.67 11.40
N ALA A 20 10.10 7.11 12.65
CA ALA A 20 11.00 6.50 13.62
C ALA A 20 10.71 4.99 13.80
N GLU A 21 9.44 4.61 13.95
CA GLU A 21 9.05 3.20 14.03
C GLU A 21 9.38 2.40 12.77
N ALA A 22 9.18 2.98 11.59
CA ALA A 22 9.47 2.31 10.32
C ALA A 22 10.98 2.09 10.14
N ILE A 23 11.80 3.08 10.49
CA ILE A 23 13.26 2.97 10.51
C ILE A 23 13.69 1.92 11.54
N ARG A 24 13.13 1.96 12.76
CA ARG A 24 13.42 1.00 13.83
C ARG A 24 13.20 -0.45 13.38
N LYS A 25 12.06 -0.72 12.74
CA LYS A 25 11.75 -2.05 12.17
C LYS A 25 12.76 -2.50 11.12
N ALA A 26 13.28 -1.58 10.30
CA ALA A 26 14.30 -1.92 9.32
C ALA A 26 15.65 -2.27 9.98
N PHE A 27 16.03 -1.57 11.06
CA PHE A 27 17.21 -1.91 11.85
C PHE A 27 17.06 -3.27 12.56
N GLU A 28 15.90 -3.51 13.18
CA GLU A 28 15.55 -4.78 13.82
C GLU A 28 15.58 -5.94 12.81
N ALA A 29 15.07 -5.73 11.60
CA ALA A 29 15.08 -6.75 10.53
C ALA A 29 16.50 -7.16 10.11
N GLN A 30 17.47 -6.24 10.19
CA GLN A 30 18.88 -6.54 9.94
C GLN A 30 19.66 -6.97 11.19
N ASN A 31 18.97 -7.08 12.33
CA ASN A 31 19.57 -7.41 13.62
C ASN A 31 20.76 -6.50 13.98
N LYS A 32 20.71 -5.24 13.53
CA LYS A 32 21.75 -4.24 13.80
C LYS A 32 21.50 -3.58 15.14
N GLN A 33 22.55 -3.41 15.93
CA GLN A 33 22.47 -2.57 17.10
C GLN A 33 22.39 -1.10 16.69
N TYR A 34 21.50 -0.37 17.34
CA TYR A 34 21.33 1.06 17.16
C TYR A 34 21.08 1.69 18.53
N HIS A 35 21.49 2.94 18.67
CA HIS A 35 21.08 3.75 19.81
C HIS A 35 19.74 4.44 19.47
N PRO A 36 18.77 4.52 20.39
CA PRO A 36 17.49 5.19 20.13
C PRO A 36 17.62 6.58 19.50
N SER A 37 18.59 7.37 19.99
CA SER A 37 18.90 8.71 19.46
C SER A 37 19.30 8.75 17.98
N VAL A 38 19.87 7.66 17.44
CA VAL A 38 20.19 7.56 16.00
C VAL A 38 18.91 7.48 15.18
N ILE A 39 17.92 6.73 15.66
CA ILE A 39 16.62 6.59 14.99
C ILE A 39 15.90 7.95 14.96
N ASP A 40 15.90 8.66 16.09
CA ASP A 40 15.29 9.99 16.18
C ASP A 40 16.00 10.99 15.26
N PHE A 41 17.33 10.95 15.22
CA PHE A 41 18.13 11.79 14.33
C PHE A 41 17.86 11.49 12.85
N LEU A 42 17.78 10.22 12.47
CA LEU A 42 17.44 9.83 11.11
C LEU A 42 16.02 10.26 10.74
N ALA A 43 15.06 10.11 11.65
CA ALA A 43 13.69 10.57 11.41
C ALA A 43 13.63 12.08 11.17
N LEU A 44 14.36 12.88 11.97
CA LEU A 44 14.48 14.33 11.75
C LEU A 44 15.16 14.67 10.43
N ARG A 45 16.22 13.94 10.06
CA ARG A 45 16.90 14.14 8.77
C ARG A 45 15.98 13.84 7.58
N VAL A 46 15.13 12.81 7.69
CA VAL A 46 14.08 12.54 6.70
C VAL A 46 13.10 13.70 6.61
N THR A 47 12.69 14.29 7.75
CA THR A 47 11.80 15.46 7.71
C THR A 47 12.39 16.67 7.00
N ALA A 48 13.70 16.89 7.12
CA ALA A 48 14.39 17.95 6.39
C ALA A 48 14.51 17.63 4.89
N ASP A 49 14.74 16.37 4.52
CA ASP A 49 14.90 15.96 3.11
C ASP A 49 13.61 16.12 2.29
N PHE A 50 12.46 15.77 2.85
CA PHE A 50 11.19 15.91 2.11
C PHE A 50 10.55 17.29 2.23
N GLU A 51 11.10 18.20 3.03
CA GLU A 51 10.52 19.54 3.26
C GLU A 51 10.36 20.30 1.93
N GLU A 52 11.33 20.19 1.02
CA GLU A 52 11.29 20.78 -0.32
C GLU A 52 10.26 20.14 -1.26
N LYS A 53 9.80 18.92 -0.94
CA LYS A 53 8.83 18.16 -1.75
C LYS A 53 7.38 18.49 -1.36
N ILE A 54 7.17 19.20 -0.25
CA ILE A 54 5.85 19.60 0.24
C ILE A 54 5.24 20.63 -0.71
N LYS A 55 4.01 20.37 -1.17
CA LYS A 55 3.23 21.30 -2.00
C LYS A 55 1.86 21.51 -1.37
N ASP A 56 1.46 22.77 -1.21
CA ASP A 56 0.16 23.14 -0.61
C ASP A 56 -0.09 22.48 0.76
N ASP A 57 0.94 22.41 1.62
CA ASP A 57 0.93 21.71 2.91
C ASP A 57 0.64 20.20 2.84
N MET A 58 0.67 19.61 1.63
CA MET A 58 0.46 18.20 1.40
C MET A 58 1.74 17.49 0.93
N ILE A 59 1.91 16.27 1.40
CA ILE A 59 2.98 15.36 0.96
C ILE A 59 2.41 13.96 0.75
N SER A 60 2.88 13.24 -0.26
CA SER A 60 2.46 11.86 -0.44
C SER A 60 3.24 10.92 0.49
N VAL A 61 2.62 9.80 0.88
CA VAL A 61 3.33 8.74 1.61
C VAL A 61 4.54 8.23 0.84
N GLU A 62 4.51 8.27 -0.50
CA GLU A 62 5.60 7.80 -1.35
C GLU A 62 6.82 8.70 -1.28
N ASP A 63 6.62 10.02 -1.31
CA ASP A 63 7.71 10.98 -1.21
C ASP A 63 8.44 10.83 0.14
N ILE A 64 7.69 10.61 1.23
CA ILE A 64 8.26 10.32 2.54
C ILE A 64 9.07 9.02 2.50
N GLN A 65 8.54 7.96 1.89
CA GLN A 65 9.24 6.67 1.79
C GLN A 65 10.53 6.79 0.98
N ASP A 66 10.50 7.52 -0.15
CA ASP A 66 11.68 7.75 -0.98
C ASP A 66 12.75 8.54 -0.22
N SER A 67 12.34 9.54 0.58
CA SER A 67 13.24 10.27 1.48
C SER A 67 13.83 9.38 2.58
N VAL A 68 13.07 8.44 3.15
CA VAL A 68 13.63 7.46 4.11
C VAL A 68 14.72 6.60 3.46
N GLU A 69 14.48 6.12 2.24
CA GLU A 69 15.45 5.29 1.51
C GLU A 69 16.74 6.07 1.19
N GLN A 70 16.61 7.31 0.73
CA GLN A 70 17.73 8.19 0.42
C GLN A 70 18.55 8.49 1.68
N VAL A 71 17.91 8.94 2.77
CA VAL A 71 18.60 9.31 4.01
C VAL A 71 19.32 8.11 4.63
N LEU A 72 18.71 6.91 4.62
CA LEU A 72 19.37 5.71 5.11
C LEU A 72 20.60 5.35 4.26
N GLY A 73 20.53 5.52 2.94
CA GLY A 73 21.66 5.34 2.04
C GLY A 73 22.80 6.33 2.30
N GLU A 74 22.49 7.62 2.39
CA GLU A 74 23.47 8.69 2.64
C GLU A 74 24.11 8.62 4.03
N ALA A 75 23.36 8.12 5.03
CA ALA A 75 23.87 7.91 6.38
C ALA A 75 24.76 6.66 6.50
N GLY A 76 25.00 5.92 5.41
CA GLY A 76 25.85 4.73 5.38
C GLY A 76 25.15 3.45 5.86
N TYR A 77 23.83 3.49 6.06
CA TYR A 77 23.01 2.33 6.42
C TYR A 77 22.42 1.64 5.19
N SER A 78 23.24 1.42 4.15
CA SER A 78 22.80 0.87 2.86
C SER A 78 22.16 -0.52 2.96
N ASP A 79 22.56 -1.32 3.94
CA ASP A 79 21.95 -2.62 4.23
C ASP A 79 20.57 -2.49 4.88
N VAL A 80 20.38 -1.52 5.78
CA VAL A 80 19.09 -1.19 6.38
C VAL A 80 18.14 -0.59 5.33
N ALA A 81 18.65 0.30 4.46
CA ALA A 81 17.90 0.85 3.33
C ALA A 81 17.38 -0.27 2.41
N LYS A 82 18.22 -1.25 2.09
CA LYS A 82 17.80 -2.43 1.30
C LYS A 82 16.70 -3.24 1.99
N ALA A 83 16.80 -3.48 3.30
CA ALA A 83 15.75 -4.17 4.05
C ALA A 83 14.43 -3.39 4.03
N TYR A 84 14.50 -2.07 4.18
CA TYR A 84 13.34 -1.18 4.07
C TYR A 84 12.67 -1.26 2.70
N ILE A 85 13.44 -1.16 1.61
CA ILE A 85 12.96 -1.28 0.22
C ILE A 85 12.28 -2.62 -0.01
N LEU A 86 12.89 -3.72 0.44
CA LEU A 86 12.33 -5.06 0.30
C LEU A 86 10.99 -5.19 1.05
N TYR A 87 10.92 -4.67 2.28
CA TYR A 87 9.69 -4.64 3.05
C TYR A 87 8.59 -3.80 2.37
N ARG A 88 8.93 -2.61 1.85
CA ARG A 88 8.02 -1.75 1.07
C ARG A 88 7.44 -2.49 -0.14
N LYS A 89 8.30 -3.14 -0.94
CA LYS A 89 7.90 -3.95 -2.10
C LYS A 89 7.02 -5.15 -1.71
N GLN A 90 7.34 -5.83 -0.61
CA GLN A 90 6.53 -6.93 -0.11
C GLN A 90 5.12 -6.44 0.31
N ARG A 91 5.04 -5.31 1.02
CA ARG A 91 3.75 -4.72 1.42
C ARG A 91 2.95 -4.22 0.24
N GLU A 92 3.60 -3.67 -0.78
CA GLU A 92 2.97 -3.31 -2.05
C GLU A 92 2.40 -4.54 -2.75
N LYS A 93 3.18 -5.62 -2.87
CA LYS A 93 2.68 -6.89 -3.42
C LYS A 93 1.48 -7.42 -2.65
N LEU A 94 1.50 -7.39 -1.32
CA LEU A 94 0.37 -7.82 -0.49
C LEU A 94 -0.89 -6.95 -0.70
N ARG A 95 -0.73 -5.64 -0.91
CA ARG A 95 -1.84 -4.74 -1.24
C ARG A 95 -2.39 -5.02 -2.64
N ASN A 96 -1.51 -5.17 -3.62
CA ASN A 96 -1.90 -5.50 -4.99
C ASN A 96 -2.59 -6.88 -5.05
N MET A 97 -2.09 -7.86 -4.30
CA MET A 97 -2.78 -9.15 -4.15
C MET A 97 -4.14 -8.98 -3.47
N LYS A 98 -4.29 -8.10 -2.48
CA LYS A 98 -5.60 -7.83 -1.88
C LYS A 98 -6.57 -7.15 -2.86
N SER A 99 -6.09 -6.34 -3.81
CA SER A 99 -6.94 -5.79 -4.88
C SER A 99 -7.21 -6.78 -6.01
N THR A 100 -6.29 -7.72 -6.28
CA THR A 100 -6.39 -8.71 -7.37
C THR A 100 -7.09 -9.99 -6.94
N ILE A 101 -7.04 -10.35 -5.66
CA ILE A 101 -8.01 -11.28 -5.07
C ILE A 101 -9.32 -10.51 -5.12
N LEU A 102 -10.02 -10.66 -6.26
CA LEU A 102 -11.44 -10.40 -6.42
C LEU A 102 -12.07 -10.74 -5.09
N ASP A 103 -12.71 -9.75 -4.48
CA ASP A 103 -13.54 -9.98 -3.32
C ASP A 103 -14.65 -10.91 -3.84
N TYR A 104 -14.41 -12.22 -3.73
CA TYR A 104 -15.30 -13.27 -4.23
C TYR A 104 -16.67 -13.06 -3.63
N LYS A 105 -16.69 -12.53 -2.40
CA LYS A 105 -17.86 -12.04 -1.71
C LYS A 105 -18.56 -10.93 -2.50
N ASP A 106 -17.89 -9.89 -2.97
CA ASP A 106 -18.52 -8.81 -3.76
C ASP A 106 -18.97 -9.28 -5.14
N THR A 107 -18.25 -10.21 -5.77
CA THR A 107 -18.66 -10.77 -7.08
C THR A 107 -19.93 -11.62 -6.95
N VAL A 108 -20.00 -12.43 -5.88
CA VAL A 108 -21.18 -13.22 -5.54
C VAL A 108 -22.33 -12.31 -5.04
N ASP A 109 -22.05 -11.34 -4.19
CA ASP A 109 -23.03 -10.35 -3.71
C ASP A 109 -23.61 -9.54 -4.88
N SER A 110 -22.78 -9.12 -5.85
CA SER A 110 -23.23 -8.39 -7.03
C SER A 110 -24.10 -9.23 -7.95
N TYR A 111 -23.78 -10.53 -8.09
CA TYR A 111 -24.62 -11.49 -8.83
C TYR A 111 -25.97 -11.70 -8.14
N VAL A 112 -25.97 -11.89 -6.82
CA VAL A 112 -27.19 -12.09 -6.01
C VAL A 112 -28.04 -10.82 -5.95
N LYS A 113 -27.42 -9.64 -5.94
CA LYS A 113 -28.10 -8.33 -5.92
C LYS A 113 -28.49 -7.81 -7.31
N VAL A 114 -28.13 -8.53 -8.40
CA VAL A 114 -28.41 -8.16 -9.80
C VAL A 114 -27.94 -6.73 -10.13
N THR A 115 -26.81 -6.32 -9.54
CA THR A 115 -26.24 -4.99 -9.74
C THR A 115 -25.35 -4.91 -10.99
N ASP A 116 -24.90 -6.05 -11.50
CA ASP A 116 -24.15 -6.14 -12.74
C ASP A 116 -25.09 -6.28 -13.96
N TRP A 117 -24.91 -5.40 -14.97
CA TRP A 117 -25.71 -5.39 -16.20
C TRP A 117 -25.62 -6.73 -16.96
N ARG A 118 -24.52 -7.48 -16.80
CA ARG A 118 -24.30 -8.80 -17.42
C ARG A 118 -25.29 -9.86 -16.91
N VAL A 119 -25.80 -9.70 -15.70
CA VAL A 119 -26.78 -10.60 -15.08
C VAL A 119 -28.19 -10.34 -15.64
N LYS A 120 -28.46 -9.10 -16.09
CA LYS A 120 -29.77 -8.70 -16.65
C LYS A 120 -30.02 -9.23 -18.07
N GLU A 121 -28.98 -9.59 -18.83
CA GLU A 121 -29.14 -10.13 -20.19
C GLU A 121 -29.54 -11.62 -20.22
N ASN A 122 -29.34 -12.38 -19.14
CA ASN A 122 -29.63 -13.83 -19.08
C ASN A 122 -30.79 -14.16 -18.14
N SER A 123 -32.00 -13.78 -18.54
CA SER A 123 -33.25 -13.86 -17.74
C SER A 123 -33.72 -15.28 -17.35
N THR A 124 -33.17 -16.34 -17.95
CA THR A 124 -33.57 -17.74 -17.68
C THR A 124 -32.66 -18.48 -16.71
N VAL A 125 -31.48 -17.93 -16.38
CA VAL A 125 -30.44 -18.61 -15.56
C VAL A 125 -30.06 -17.78 -14.32
N THR A 126 -30.72 -16.64 -14.11
CA THR A 126 -30.64 -15.82 -12.90
C THR A 126 -30.97 -16.65 -11.68
N TYR A 127 -30.03 -16.74 -10.73
CA TYR A 127 -30.11 -17.51 -9.47
C TYR A 127 -29.88 -19.03 -9.53
N SER A 128 -29.19 -19.54 -10.56
CA SER A 128 -28.71 -20.92 -10.52
C SER A 128 -27.24 -21.00 -10.09
N VAL A 129 -26.87 -22.11 -9.42
CA VAL A 129 -25.47 -22.41 -9.09
C VAL A 129 -24.61 -22.44 -10.36
N GLY A 130 -25.14 -22.95 -11.46
CA GLY A 130 -24.47 -22.93 -12.78
C GLY A 130 -24.25 -21.52 -13.32
N GLY A 131 -25.25 -20.63 -13.18
CA GLY A 131 -25.13 -19.23 -13.58
C GLY A 131 -24.10 -18.45 -12.76
N LEU A 132 -24.03 -18.72 -11.45
CA LEU A 132 -23.01 -18.13 -10.57
C LEU A 132 -21.60 -18.59 -10.93
N ILE A 133 -21.41 -19.87 -11.26
CA ILE A 133 -20.12 -20.42 -11.71
C ILE A 133 -19.67 -19.75 -13.02
N LEU A 134 -20.58 -19.60 -13.98
CA LEU A 134 -20.30 -18.95 -15.27
C LEU A 134 -19.94 -17.47 -15.10
N ASN A 135 -20.71 -16.74 -14.28
CA ASN A 135 -20.45 -15.32 -14.00
C ASN A 135 -19.10 -15.11 -13.31
N ASN A 136 -18.81 -15.89 -12.27
CA ASN A 136 -17.53 -15.82 -11.56
C ASN A 136 -16.35 -16.18 -12.47
N SER A 137 -16.49 -17.21 -13.30
CA SER A 137 -15.43 -17.61 -14.24
C SER A 137 -15.15 -16.50 -15.25
N GLY A 138 -16.20 -15.85 -15.79
CA GLY A 138 -16.06 -14.73 -16.71
C GLY A 138 -15.38 -13.51 -16.08
N ALA A 139 -15.72 -13.17 -14.83
CA ALA A 139 -15.08 -12.08 -14.09
C ALA A 139 -13.59 -12.34 -13.83
N ILE A 140 -13.24 -13.59 -13.49
CA ILE A 140 -11.83 -14.00 -13.32
C ILE A 140 -11.09 -13.92 -14.66
N THR A 141 -11.63 -14.51 -15.72
CA THR A 141 -10.97 -14.48 -17.04
C THR A 141 -10.74 -13.05 -17.52
N ALA A 142 -11.72 -12.15 -17.38
CA ALA A 142 -11.58 -10.75 -17.79
C ALA A 142 -10.44 -10.01 -17.05
N ASN A 143 -10.22 -10.29 -15.77
CA ASN A 143 -9.15 -9.67 -14.98
C ASN A 143 -7.73 -10.19 -15.31
N TYR A 144 -7.61 -11.32 -16.01
CA TYR A 144 -6.31 -11.89 -16.40
C TYR A 144 -6.00 -11.72 -17.91
N TRP A 145 -6.98 -11.32 -18.71
CA TRP A 145 -6.84 -11.17 -20.18
C TRP A 145 -6.64 -9.73 -20.65
N LEU A 146 -6.88 -8.74 -19.79
CA LEU A 146 -6.61 -7.31 -19.99
C LEU A 146 -5.45 -6.86 -19.10
#